data_AF-A0A6I3WVZ5-F1
#
_entry.id   AF-A0A6I3WVZ5-F1
#
_cell.length_a   1.000
_cell.length_b   1.000
_cell.length_c   1.000
_cell.angle_alpha   90.00
_cell.angle_beta   90.00
_cell.angle_gamma   90.00
#
_symmetry.space_group_name_H-M   'P 1'
#
loop_
_entity.id
_entity.type
_entity.pdbx_description
1 polymer ?
#
loop_
_entity_poly.entity_id
_entity_poly.type
_entity_poly.pdbx_seq_one_letter_code
_entity_poly.pdbx_strand_id
1 'polypeptide(L)'
;MSTAGTYPHPAVPHGPRAFRLRIRRLGPFVALAPAATLGVVAWLLLHGNTATSRGLTGFAAVVLAAPVLLAAGIPLTTESGRFVMGVVASIVLWLVVGLLAARRATRSPVASWRDFWREFAWLAAGIWLGVGVGLMAIELLLGGVAP
;
A
#
# COMPACT_ATOMS: atom_id res chain seq x y z
N MET A 1 50.27 -18.85 12.87
CA MET A 1 49.71 -17.52 12.60
C MET A 1 49.04 -17.59 11.23
N SER A 2 47.72 -17.82 11.19
CA SER A 2 46.99 -18.17 9.95
C SER A 2 46.37 -16.89 9.36
N THR A 3 46.88 -16.44 8.22
CA THR A 3 46.32 -15.32 7.45
C THR A 3 45.09 -15.80 6.70
N ALA A 4 43.90 -15.49 7.22
CA ALA A 4 42.63 -15.73 6.55
C ALA A 4 42.61 -14.99 5.21
N GLY A 5 42.77 -15.75 4.12
CA GLY A 5 42.69 -15.25 2.75
C GLY A 5 41.34 -14.59 2.51
N THR A 6 41.35 -13.26 2.43
CA THR A 6 40.19 -12.46 2.01
C THR A 6 40.11 -12.54 0.49
N TYR A 7 39.58 -13.64 -0.04
CA TYR A 7 39.27 -13.70 -1.46
C TYR A 7 38.13 -12.71 -1.73
N PRO A 8 38.33 -11.69 -2.58
CA PRO A 8 37.22 -10.87 -3.05
C PRO A 8 36.40 -11.78 -3.96
N HIS A 9 35.37 -12.43 -3.40
CA HIS A 9 34.41 -13.16 -4.22
C HIS A 9 33.84 -12.17 -5.24
N PRO A 10 34.05 -12.38 -6.55
CA PRO A 10 33.43 -11.54 -7.56
C PRO A 10 31.92 -11.57 -7.32
N ALA A 11 31.31 -10.39 -7.16
CA ALA A 11 29.88 -10.30 -7.01
C ALA A 11 29.25 -10.83 -8.29
N VAL A 12 28.77 -12.08 -8.26
CA VAL A 12 28.12 -12.72 -9.41
C VAL A 12 26.96 -11.82 -9.84
N PRO A 13 26.99 -11.24 -11.06
CA PRO A 13 25.86 -10.50 -11.58
C PRO A 13 24.62 -11.39 -11.51
N HIS A 14 23.56 -10.92 -10.84
CA HIS A 14 22.32 -11.66 -10.56
C HIS A 14 22.37 -12.79 -9.51
N GLY A 15 23.41 -12.85 -8.68
CA GLY A 15 23.44 -13.79 -7.54
C GLY A 15 22.33 -13.53 -6.49
N PRO A 16 22.03 -14.50 -5.60
CA PRO A 16 20.97 -14.40 -4.60
C PRO A 16 21.09 -13.19 -3.65
N ARG A 17 22.31 -12.68 -3.42
CA ARG A 17 22.56 -11.44 -2.65
C ARG A 17 22.14 -10.18 -3.42
N ALA A 18 22.44 -10.09 -4.72
CA ALA A 18 22.05 -8.96 -5.56
C ALA A 18 20.52 -8.88 -5.70
N PHE A 19 19.85 -10.03 -5.84
CA PHE A 19 18.39 -10.10 -5.89
C PHE A 19 17.75 -9.61 -4.58
N ARG A 20 18.27 -10.03 -3.42
CA ARG A 20 17.82 -9.54 -2.10
C ARG A 20 17.96 -8.03 -1.92
N LEU A 21 19.09 -7.46 -2.34
CA LEU A 21 19.30 -6.00 -2.29
C LEU A 21 18.30 -5.26 -3.19
N ARG A 22 17.97 -5.83 -4.36
CA ARG A 22 16.97 -5.28 -5.26
C ARG A 22 15.57 -5.30 -4.65
N ILE A 23 15.14 -6.39 -3.99
CA ILE A 23 13.85 -6.42 -3.27
C ILE A 23 13.81 -5.39 -2.14
N ARG A 24 14.89 -5.25 -1.37
CA ARG A 24 14.92 -4.29 -0.26
C ARG A 24 14.87 -2.83 -0.72
N ARG A 25 15.47 -2.50 -1.87
CA ARG A 25 15.49 -1.13 -2.40
C ARG A 25 14.22 -0.79 -3.18
N LEU A 26 13.75 -1.69 -4.04
CA LEU A 26 12.62 -1.43 -4.94
C LEU A 26 11.26 -1.86 -4.36
N GLY A 27 11.24 -2.79 -3.42
CA GLY A 27 10.01 -3.32 -2.82
C GLY A 27 9.06 -2.25 -2.28
N PRO A 28 9.52 -1.25 -1.50
CA PRO A 28 8.66 -0.16 -1.05
C PRO A 28 8.00 0.63 -2.19
N PHE A 29 8.73 0.90 -3.26
CA PHE A 29 8.19 1.62 -4.42
C PHE A 29 7.24 0.77 -5.25
N VAL A 30 7.54 -0.52 -5.42
CA VAL A 30 6.65 -1.46 -6.12
C VAL A 30 5.35 -1.69 -5.34
N ALA A 31 5.39 -1.63 -4.01
CA ALA A 31 4.21 -1.66 -3.15
C ALA A 31 3.25 -0.47 -3.33
N LEU A 32 3.72 0.65 -3.91
CA LEU A 32 2.84 1.77 -4.24
C LEU A 32 2.02 1.52 -5.51
N ALA A 33 2.44 0.58 -6.38
CA ALA A 33 1.76 0.36 -7.64
C ALA A 33 0.26 0.04 -7.49
N PRO A 34 -0.19 -0.84 -6.57
CA PRO A 34 -1.62 -1.12 -6.38
C PRO A 34 -2.40 0.12 -5.93
N ALA A 35 -1.88 0.86 -4.94
CA ALA A 35 -2.52 2.06 -4.44
C ALA A 35 -2.60 3.16 -5.51
N ALA A 36 -1.53 3.34 -6.29
CA ALA A 36 -1.50 4.27 -7.41
C ALA A 36 -2.49 3.87 -8.51
N THR A 37 -2.57 2.58 -8.86
CA THR A 37 -3.55 2.10 -9.85
C THR A 37 -4.99 2.35 -9.39
N LEU A 38 -5.30 2.11 -8.12
CA LEU A 38 -6.62 2.41 -7.56
C LEU A 38 -6.92 3.91 -7.57
N GLY A 39 -5.94 4.75 -7.23
CA GLY A 39 -6.08 6.20 -7.29
C GLY A 39 -6.36 6.73 -8.70
N VAL A 40 -5.66 6.19 -9.71
CA VAL A 40 -5.90 6.54 -11.12
C VAL A 40 -7.28 6.08 -11.58
N VAL A 41 -7.68 4.85 -11.24
CA VAL A 41 -9.03 4.33 -11.56
C VAL A 41 -10.10 5.20 -10.90
N ALA A 42 -9.92 5.56 -9.63
CA ALA A 42 -10.84 6.44 -8.93
C ALA A 42 -10.98 7.80 -9.62
N TRP A 43 -9.84 8.41 -9.99
CA TRP A 43 -9.84 9.69 -10.70
C TRP A 43 -10.60 9.57 -12.02
N LEU A 44 -10.35 8.53 -12.83
CA LEU A 44 -11.06 8.32 -14.09
C LEU A 44 -12.58 8.11 -13.92
N LEU A 45 -13.00 7.45 -12.84
CA LEU A 45 -14.43 7.19 -12.57
C LEU A 45 -15.16 8.44 -12.09
N LEU A 46 -14.47 9.30 -11.33
CA LEU A 46 -15.05 10.50 -10.73
C LEU A 46 -14.97 11.73 -11.65
N HIS A 47 -13.99 11.79 -12.55
CA HIS A 47 -13.76 12.98 -13.36
C HIS A 47 -14.89 13.22 -14.37
N GLY A 48 -15.52 14.40 -14.29
CA GLY A 48 -16.48 14.89 -15.28
C GLY A 48 -17.79 14.10 -15.37
N ASN A 49 -18.18 13.39 -14.31
CA ASN A 49 -19.28 12.43 -14.40
C ASN A 49 -20.23 12.49 -13.19
N THR A 50 -21.54 12.36 -13.46
CA THR A 50 -22.63 12.50 -12.49
C THR A 50 -23.36 11.19 -12.18
N ALA A 51 -22.97 10.07 -12.82
CA ALA A 51 -23.61 8.78 -12.61
C ALA A 51 -23.30 8.20 -11.21
N THR A 52 -24.34 7.87 -10.44
CA THR A 52 -24.24 7.32 -9.07
C THR A 52 -23.37 6.08 -8.98
N SER A 53 -23.48 5.14 -9.93
CA SER A 53 -22.69 3.89 -9.93
C SER A 53 -21.19 4.15 -10.04
N ARG A 54 -20.79 5.12 -10.86
CA ARG A 54 -19.41 5.57 -11.00
C ARG A 54 -18.94 6.37 -9.79
N GLY A 55 -19.83 7.14 -9.16
CA GLY A 55 -19.56 7.84 -7.90
C GLY A 55 -19.22 6.86 -6.77
N LEU A 56 -20.04 5.82 -6.59
CA LEU A 56 -19.83 4.78 -5.57
C LEU A 56 -18.54 3.98 -5.81
N THR A 57 -18.31 3.55 -7.05
CA THR A 57 -17.11 2.78 -7.41
C THR A 57 -15.84 3.63 -7.32
N GLY A 58 -15.90 4.90 -7.72
CA GLY A 58 -14.82 5.86 -7.55
C GLY A 58 -14.51 6.11 -6.08
N PHE A 59 -15.54 6.30 -5.24
CA PHE A 59 -15.38 6.44 -3.79
C PHE A 59 -14.68 5.22 -3.16
N ALA A 60 -15.17 4.01 -3.47
CA ALA A 60 -14.56 2.77 -2.98
C ALA A 60 -13.09 2.65 -3.39
N ALA A 61 -12.76 3.02 -4.64
CA ALA A 61 -11.39 3.02 -5.13
C ALA A 61 -10.50 4.03 -4.39
N VAL A 62 -10.99 5.25 -4.08
CA VAL A 62 -10.24 6.22 -3.25
C VAL A 62 -10.00 5.67 -1.84
N VAL A 63 -11.02 5.10 -1.21
CA VAL A 63 -10.93 4.56 0.14
C VAL A 63 -9.89 3.43 0.22
N LEU A 64 -9.85 2.56 -0.78
CA LEU A 64 -8.86 1.49 -0.86
C LEU A 64 -7.45 2.00 -1.20
N ALA A 65 -7.34 3.05 -2.02
CA ALA A 65 -6.07 3.68 -2.38
C ALA A 65 -5.46 4.48 -1.23
N ALA A 66 -6.30 5.21 -0.50
CA ALA A 66 -5.92 6.17 0.53
C ALA A 66 -6.68 5.93 1.84
N PRO A 67 -6.43 4.80 2.52
CA PRO A 67 -7.19 4.40 3.71
C PRO A 67 -7.00 5.38 4.88
N VAL A 68 -5.93 6.16 4.91
CA VAL A 68 -5.69 7.15 5.98
C VAL A 68 -6.67 8.33 5.87
N LEU A 69 -7.14 8.70 4.67
CA LEU A 69 -8.17 9.71 4.51
C LEU A 69 -9.45 9.31 5.24
N LEU A 70 -9.84 8.04 5.10
CA LEU A 70 -11.01 7.49 5.77
C LEU A 70 -10.80 7.41 7.28
N ALA A 71 -9.65 6.88 7.72
CA ALA A 71 -9.34 6.76 9.15
C ALA A 71 -9.29 8.13 9.87
N ALA A 72 -8.88 9.18 9.17
CA ALA A 72 -8.84 10.54 9.68
C ALA A 72 -10.18 11.30 9.53
N GLY A 73 -11.19 10.69 8.91
CA GLY A 73 -12.50 11.33 8.68
C GLY A 73 -12.43 12.56 7.77
N ILE A 74 -11.49 12.59 6.83
CA ILE A 74 -11.27 13.77 5.96
C ILE A 74 -12.24 13.70 4.77
N PRO A 75 -13.08 14.71 4.53
CA PRO A 75 -14.05 14.69 3.44
C PRO A 75 -13.35 14.78 2.08
N LEU A 76 -13.76 13.93 1.13
CA LEU A 76 -13.21 13.88 -0.23
C LEU A 76 -13.55 15.10 -1.10
N THR A 77 -14.58 15.86 -0.71
CA THR A 77 -15.01 17.09 -1.40
C THR A 77 -14.15 18.31 -1.05
N THR A 78 -13.16 18.15 -0.16
CA THR A 78 -12.39 19.28 0.36
C THR A 78 -11.10 19.48 -0.43
N GLU A 79 -10.98 20.58 -1.17
CA GLU A 79 -9.71 21.03 -1.79
C GLU A 79 -8.75 21.66 -0.77
N SER A 80 -8.63 21.07 0.42
CA SER A 80 -7.84 21.61 1.53
C SER A 80 -6.51 20.90 1.69
N GLY A 81 -5.56 21.55 2.38
CA GLY A 81 -4.28 20.93 2.76
C GLY A 81 -4.43 19.62 3.55
N ARG A 82 -5.56 19.41 4.25
CA ARG A 82 -5.86 18.15 4.96
C ARG A 82 -6.03 16.98 4.00
N PHE A 83 -6.66 17.19 2.85
CA PHE A 83 -6.79 16.16 1.82
C PHE A 83 -5.41 15.73 1.31
N VAL A 84 -4.56 16.69 0.98
CA VAL A 84 -3.17 16.42 0.54
C VAL A 84 -2.39 15.68 1.63
N MET A 85 -2.51 16.10 2.90
CA MET A 85 -1.88 15.41 4.02
C MET A 85 -2.37 13.96 4.16
N GLY A 86 -3.67 13.68 4.00
CA GLY A 86 -4.22 12.32 4.04
C GLY A 86 -3.73 11.44 2.90
N VAL A 87 -3.57 12.01 1.69
CA VAL A 87 -2.96 11.31 0.55
C VAL A 87 -1.49 11.00 0.84
N VAL A 88 -0.71 11.97 1.31
CA VAL A 88 0.70 11.78 1.67
C VAL A 88 0.85 10.75 2.77
N ALA A 89 0.01 10.80 3.81
CA ALA A 89 0.02 9.82 4.90
C ALA A 89 -0.31 8.41 4.39
N SER A 90 -1.22 8.29 3.42
CA SER A 90 -1.52 7.00 2.77
C SER A 90 -0.34 6.48 1.94
N ILE A 91 0.36 7.35 1.22
CA ILE A 91 1.60 6.99 0.51
C ILE A 91 2.63 6.46 1.51
N VAL A 92 2.83 7.15 2.63
CA VAL A 92 3.74 6.72 3.69
C VAL A 92 3.33 5.36 4.26
N LEU A 93 2.03 5.15 4.51
CA LEU A 93 1.52 3.85 4.96
C LEU A 93 1.89 2.73 3.97
N TRP A 94 1.61 2.90 2.68
CA TRP A 94 1.92 1.90 1.66
C TRP A 94 3.43 1.66 1.50
N LEU A 95 4.26 2.70 1.63
CA LEU A 95 5.72 2.58 1.66
C LEU A 95 6.20 1.74 2.86
N VAL A 96 5.63 1.98 4.05
CA VAL A 96 5.96 1.21 5.27
C VAL A 96 5.54 -0.25 5.10
N VAL A 97 4.34 -0.51 4.57
CA VAL A 97 3.86 -1.86 4.26
C VAL A 97 4.78 -2.56 3.27
N GLY A 98 5.19 -1.88 2.20
CA GLY A 98 6.15 -2.40 1.22
C GLY A 98 7.53 -2.67 1.83
N LEU A 99 7.99 -1.83 2.74
CA LEU A 99 9.25 -2.05 3.48
C LEU A 99 9.14 -3.28 4.39
N LEU A 100 8.03 -3.46 5.10
CA LEU A 100 7.78 -4.63 5.95
C LEU A 100 7.71 -5.91 5.13
N ALA A 101 6.99 -5.89 4.00
CA ALA A 101 6.92 -7.02 3.06
C ALA A 101 8.30 -7.37 2.50
N ALA A 102 9.11 -6.37 2.10
CA ALA A 102 10.47 -6.59 1.62
C ALA A 102 11.39 -7.17 2.72
N ARG A 103 11.26 -6.69 3.96
CA ARG A 103 12.02 -7.24 5.11
C ARG A 103 11.64 -8.69 5.39
N ARG A 104 10.35 -9.03 5.38
CA ARG A 104 9.85 -10.38 5.62
C ARG A 104 10.23 -11.34 4.48
N ALA A 105 10.06 -10.93 3.23
CA ALA A 105 10.43 -11.73 2.06
C ALA A 105 11.94 -12.01 1.97
N THR A 106 12.79 -11.11 2.48
CA THR A 106 14.25 -11.30 2.49
C THR A 106 14.79 -12.10 3.68
N ARG A 107 13.94 -12.63 4.56
CA ARG A 107 14.36 -13.61 5.59
C ARG A 107 14.67 -14.99 4.99
N SER A 108 14.09 -15.34 3.85
CA SER A 108 14.39 -16.59 3.16
C SER A 108 15.72 -16.50 2.39
N PRO A 109 16.56 -17.57 2.39
CA PRO A 109 17.78 -17.63 1.58
C PRO A 109 17.53 -17.49 0.07
N VAL A 110 16.34 -17.88 -0.38
CA VAL A 110 15.87 -17.77 -1.77
C VAL A 110 14.72 -16.77 -1.78
N ALA A 111 15.05 -15.47 -1.80
CA ALA A 111 14.05 -14.42 -1.83
C ALA A 111 13.50 -14.28 -3.26
N SER A 112 12.19 -14.50 -3.44
CA SER A 112 11.52 -14.33 -4.74
C SER A 112 10.56 -13.12 -4.73
N TRP A 113 10.25 -12.58 -5.90
CA TRP A 113 9.26 -11.51 -6.03
C TRP A 113 7.84 -11.99 -5.69
N ARG A 114 7.56 -13.29 -5.85
CA ARG A 114 6.29 -13.91 -5.49
C ARG A 114 6.09 -13.92 -3.96
N ASP A 115 7.15 -14.16 -3.19
CA ASP A 115 7.08 -14.10 -1.73
C ASP A 115 6.82 -12.67 -1.23
N PHE A 116 7.42 -11.68 -1.89
CA PHE A 116 7.12 -10.27 -1.62
C PHE A 116 5.64 -9.96 -1.84
N TRP A 117 5.07 -10.34 -3.00
CA TRP A 117 3.66 -10.08 -3.29
C TRP A 117 2.71 -10.84 -2.36
N ARG A 118 3.05 -12.07 -1.96
CA ARG A 118 2.26 -12.83 -0.98
C ARG A 118 2.21 -12.12 0.36
N GLU A 119 3.36 -11.67 0.86
CA GLU A 119 3.44 -10.97 2.14
C GLU A 119 2.77 -9.59 2.09
N PHE A 120 2.99 -8.86 1.00
CA PHE A 120 2.34 -7.58 0.75
C PHE A 120 0.82 -7.74 0.68
N ALA A 121 0.31 -8.72 -0.07
CA ALA A 121 -1.12 -8.98 -0.20
C ALA A 121 -1.76 -9.32 1.16
N TRP A 122 -1.06 -10.04 2.03
CA TRP A 122 -1.55 -10.34 3.38
C TRP A 122 -1.67 -9.09 4.25
N LEU A 123 -0.66 -8.22 4.22
CA LEU A 123 -0.70 -6.94 4.93
C LEU A 123 -1.77 -6.00 4.36
N ALA A 124 -1.88 -5.92 3.04
CA ALA A 124 -2.88 -5.11 2.35
C ALA A 124 -4.31 -5.59 2.67
N ALA A 125 -4.54 -6.91 2.68
CA ALA A 125 -5.82 -7.48 3.08
C ALA A 125 -6.21 -7.09 4.50
N GLY A 126 -5.27 -7.09 5.45
CA GLY A 126 -5.51 -6.61 6.82
C GLY A 126 -5.93 -5.14 6.86
N ILE A 127 -5.30 -4.28 6.07
CA ILE A 127 -5.67 -2.85 5.98
C ILE A 127 -7.07 -2.70 5.39
N TRP A 128 -7.38 -3.38 4.28
CA TRP A 128 -8.69 -3.31 3.65
C TRP A 128 -9.80 -3.88 4.53
N LEU A 129 -9.54 -4.95 5.27
CA LEU A 129 -10.48 -5.45 6.29
C LEU A 129 -10.72 -4.41 7.38
N GLY A 130 -9.66 -3.78 7.90
CA GLY A 130 -9.79 -2.71 8.89
C GLY A 130 -10.62 -1.52 8.39
N VAL A 131 -10.41 -1.13 7.12
CA VAL A 131 -11.21 -0.10 6.45
C VAL A 131 -12.68 -0.51 6.33
N GLY A 132 -12.96 -1.74 5.92
CA GLY A 132 -14.33 -2.26 5.82
C GLY A 132 -15.04 -2.31 7.17
N VAL A 133 -14.36 -2.77 8.22
CA VAL A 133 -14.88 -2.77 9.60
C VAL A 133 -15.10 -1.34 10.11
N GLY A 134 -14.18 -0.41 9.82
CA GLY A 134 -14.33 0.99 10.19
C GLY A 134 -15.54 1.66 9.54
N LEU A 135 -15.75 1.40 8.25
CA LEU A 135 -16.95 1.85 7.53
C LEU A 135 -18.23 1.29 8.14
N MET A 136 -18.26 -0.02 8.40
CA MET A 136 -19.41 -0.68 9.02
C MET A 136 -19.70 -0.12 10.42
N ALA A 137 -18.65 0.15 11.22
CA ALA A 137 -18.81 0.78 12.52
C ALA A 137 -19.40 2.19 12.42
N ILE A 138 -18.93 3.02 11.48
CA ILE A 138 -19.49 4.36 11.23
C ILE A 138 -20.96 4.26 10.83
N GLU A 139 -21.31 3.33 9.93
CA GLU A 139 -22.69 3.11 9.51
C GLU A 139 -23.59 2.66 10.66
N LEU A 140 -23.12 1.77 11.54
CA LEU A 140 -23.88 1.35 12.73
C LEU A 140 -24.04 2.49 13.74
N LEU A 141 -23.01 3.32 13.92
CA LEU A 141 -23.03 4.44 14.85
C LEU A 141 -23.92 5.59 14.36
N LEU A 142 -23.90 5.87 13.05
CA LEU A 142 -24.73 6.92 12.44
C LEU A 142 -26.15 6.44 12.13
N GLY A 143 -26.30 5.19 11.69
CA GLY A 143 -27.58 4.55 11.38
C GLY A 143 -28.40 4.17 12.62
N GLY A 144 -27.75 4.07 13.80
CA GLY A 144 -28.45 4.02 15.09
C GLY A 144 -29.10 5.36 15.50
N VAL A 145 -28.87 6.43 14.73
CA VAL A 145 -29.44 7.79 14.91
C VAL A 145 -30.33 8.13 13.71
N ALA A 146 -31.27 7.25 13.38
CA ALA A 146 -32.40 7.59 12.52
C ALA A 146 -33.66 7.70 13.39
N PRO A 147 -34.35 8.86 13.43
CA PRO A 147 -35.72 8.95 13.96
C PRO A 147 -36.73 8.19 13.10
#